data_AF-A0A4Z1FI67-F1
#
_entry.id   AF-A0A4Z1FI67-F1
#
_cell.length_a   1.000
_cell.length_b   1.000
_cell.length_c   1.000
_cell.angle_alpha   90.00
_cell.angle_beta   90.00
_cell.angle_gamma   90.00
#
_symmetry.space_group_name_H-M   'P 1'
#
loop_
_entity.id
_entity.type
_entity.pdbx_description
1 polymer ?
#
loop_
_entity_poly.entity_id
_entity_poly.type
_entity_poly.pdbx_seq_one_letter_code
_entity_poly.pdbx_strand_id
1 'polypeptide(L)'
;MRLLLIRHGETVDNVANVYAGVTDSALTNHGVLQANRLGTHLAASKFSHIFSSDLQRAIKTAEAIRASQDNDPSLEVTKLELLREQDFGHYEKKPFHERSKDSNKTGREVYSEAHRMDPGFKDVESKESMKRRMETFVNKHLIHLLYIDEDNLNDPTIAIVAHGIILNHLWRVILRRFNPKNVSIGPDVPRSERGLEYLGGWSNTGYLDLGIKPIQEVSPSKVGSMPSVLDNQSNVQGTVKLPNYAVDRVEATMSLKIKSVNNMDHLKGLKKTRGGLGSLKHDSTQRTMYSFFKKRKLG
;
A
#
# COMPACT_ATOMS: atom_id res chain seq x y z
N MET A 1 8.68 -11.94 6.21
CA MET A 1 8.47 -10.53 5.85
C MET A 1 7.12 -10.03 6.39
N ARG A 2 7.06 -8.78 6.86
CA ARG A 2 5.80 -8.05 7.13
C ARG A 2 5.56 -6.99 6.04
N LEU A 3 4.36 -6.95 5.47
CA LEU A 3 3.99 -5.98 4.43
C LEU A 3 2.81 -5.14 4.88
N LEU A 4 2.96 -3.82 4.85
CA LEU A 4 1.93 -2.85 5.21
C LEU A 4 1.47 -2.09 3.98
N LEU A 5 0.17 -2.16 3.66
CA LEU A 5 -0.45 -1.30 2.67
C LEU A 5 -1.20 -0.18 3.38
N ILE A 6 -0.86 1.08 3.14
CA ILE A 6 -1.27 2.22 3.96
C ILE A 6 -1.92 3.28 3.07
N ARG A 7 -3.13 3.73 3.43
CA ARG A 7 -3.72 4.92 2.78
C ARG A 7 -3.13 6.20 3.35
N HIS A 8 -2.90 7.21 2.52
CA HIS A 8 -2.49 8.54 2.96
C HIS A 8 -3.45 9.18 4.01
N GLY A 9 -2.94 10.18 4.76
CA GLY A 9 -3.73 10.97 5.71
C GLY A 9 -4.81 11.84 5.07
N GLU A 10 -5.76 12.36 5.86
CA GLU A 10 -6.87 13.18 5.39
C GLU A 10 -6.40 14.40 4.59
N THR A 11 -7.05 14.68 3.47
CA THR A 11 -6.80 15.84 2.61
C THR A 11 -8.00 16.79 2.57
N VAL A 12 -7.77 18.03 2.11
CA VAL A 12 -8.83 19.01 1.91
C VAL A 12 -9.91 18.50 0.95
N ASP A 13 -9.54 17.75 -0.08
CA ASP A 13 -10.51 17.18 -1.04
C ASP A 13 -11.29 15.99 -0.45
N ASN A 14 -10.71 15.25 0.50
CA ASN A 14 -11.47 14.26 1.26
C ASN A 14 -12.55 14.93 2.10
N VAL A 15 -12.23 16.06 2.75
CA VAL A 15 -13.21 16.82 3.53
C VAL A 15 -14.28 17.43 2.61
N ALA A 16 -13.90 17.90 1.42
CA ALA A 16 -14.82 18.48 0.45
C ALA A 16 -15.68 17.44 -0.30
N ASN A 17 -15.42 16.15 -0.13
CA ASN A 17 -16.12 15.05 -0.84
C ASN A 17 -16.09 15.21 -2.37
N VAL A 18 -14.90 15.53 -2.89
CA VAL A 18 -14.66 15.63 -4.34
C VAL A 18 -13.71 14.53 -4.81
N TYR A 19 -13.75 14.20 -6.10
CA TYR A 19 -12.77 13.30 -6.71
C TYR A 19 -11.36 13.89 -6.59
N ALA A 20 -10.44 13.08 -6.07
CA ALA A 20 -9.03 13.42 -5.94
C ALA A 20 -8.18 12.22 -6.37
N GLY A 21 -7.85 12.18 -7.66
CA GLY A 21 -7.10 11.10 -8.28
C GLY A 21 -5.64 11.47 -8.43
N VAL A 22 -5.22 11.83 -9.64
CA VAL A 22 -3.85 12.29 -9.92
C VAL A 22 -3.62 13.73 -9.53
N THR A 23 -4.68 14.51 -9.34
CA THR A 23 -4.60 15.87 -8.81
C THR A 23 -4.02 15.83 -7.40
N ASP A 24 -3.00 16.67 -7.15
CA ASP A 24 -2.42 16.74 -5.82
C ASP A 24 -3.31 17.54 -4.87
N SER A 25 -3.49 17.00 -3.66
CA SER A 25 -4.35 17.54 -2.63
C SER A 25 -3.59 17.55 -1.32
N ALA A 26 -3.54 18.71 -0.68
CA ALA A 26 -2.77 18.86 0.54
C ALA A 26 -3.44 18.14 1.72
N LEU A 27 -2.61 17.56 2.60
CA LEU A 27 -3.09 17.08 3.89
C LEU A 27 -3.75 18.21 4.68
N THR A 28 -4.83 17.89 5.40
CA THR A 28 -5.38 18.78 6.41
C THR A 28 -4.49 18.80 7.64
N ASN A 29 -4.69 19.76 8.55
CA ASN A 29 -4.05 19.71 9.87
C ASN A 29 -4.36 18.39 10.59
N HIS A 30 -5.58 17.88 10.47
CA HIS A 30 -5.95 16.57 11.01
C HIS A 30 -5.23 15.42 10.29
N GLY A 31 -5.10 15.47 8.97
CA GLY A 31 -4.35 14.50 8.19
C GLY A 31 -2.87 14.39 8.57
N VAL A 32 -2.23 15.51 8.90
CA VAL A 32 -0.86 15.52 9.43
C VAL A 32 -0.79 14.87 10.81
N LEU A 33 -1.75 15.13 11.71
CA LEU A 33 -1.83 14.45 13.00
C LEU A 33 -2.02 12.94 12.85
N GLN A 34 -2.87 12.51 11.90
CA GLN A 34 -3.07 11.10 11.58
C GLN A 34 -1.74 10.45 11.13
N ALA A 35 -1.03 11.08 10.20
CA ALA A 35 0.25 10.59 9.68
C ALA A 35 1.33 10.48 10.78
N ASN A 36 1.46 11.50 11.63
CA ASN A 36 2.42 11.48 12.74
C ASN A 36 2.09 10.39 13.77
N ARG A 37 0.80 10.19 14.09
CA ARG A 37 0.39 9.09 14.98
C ARG A 37 0.66 7.73 14.37
N LEU A 38 0.44 7.56 13.07
CA LEU A 38 0.80 6.33 12.37
C LEU A 38 2.30 6.06 12.47
N GLY A 39 3.13 7.07 12.20
CA GLY A 39 4.58 6.94 12.32
C GLY A 39 5.01 6.53 13.73
N THR A 40 4.49 7.20 14.76
CA THR A 40 4.79 6.86 16.17
C THR A 40 4.32 5.46 16.52
N HIS A 41 3.15 5.05 16.05
CA HIS A 41 2.61 3.72 16.29
C HIS A 41 3.45 2.61 15.66
N LEU A 42 4.04 2.88 14.49
CA LEU A 42 4.87 1.94 13.75
C LEU A 42 6.37 2.06 14.09
N ALA A 43 6.77 2.95 15.01
CA ALA A 43 8.17 3.21 15.34
C ALA A 43 8.94 1.96 15.80
N ALA A 44 8.27 1.04 16.52
CA ALA A 44 8.88 -0.21 16.97
C ALA A 44 9.12 -1.23 15.83
N SER A 45 8.53 -1.02 14.64
CA SER A 45 8.77 -1.86 13.48
C SER A 45 10.00 -1.34 12.73
N LYS A 46 10.99 -2.21 12.50
CA LYS A 46 12.16 -1.87 11.68
C LYS A 46 11.81 -2.00 10.20
N PHE A 47 11.68 -0.86 9.53
CA PHE A 47 11.41 -0.85 8.10
C PHE A 47 12.69 -1.04 7.30
N SER A 48 12.67 -1.98 6.36
CA SER A 48 13.73 -2.12 5.36
C SER A 48 13.44 -1.26 4.13
N HIS A 49 12.16 -1.08 3.79
CA HIS A 49 11.73 -0.33 2.60
C HIS A 49 10.46 0.47 2.88
N ILE A 50 10.41 1.69 2.35
CA ILE A 50 9.21 2.53 2.32
C ILE A 50 8.97 2.98 0.89
N PHE A 51 7.90 2.48 0.28
CA PHE A 51 7.41 2.93 -1.02
C PHE A 51 6.25 3.90 -0.84
N SER A 52 6.18 4.91 -1.69
CA SER A 52 5.09 5.87 -1.67
C SER A 52 4.65 6.25 -3.08
N SER A 53 3.35 6.54 -3.25
CA SER A 53 2.94 7.40 -4.36
C SER A 53 3.68 8.72 -4.28
N ASP A 54 4.07 9.26 -5.42
CA ASP A 54 4.75 10.54 -5.54
C ASP A 54 3.84 11.77 -5.35
N LEU A 55 2.55 11.59 -5.07
CA LEU A 55 1.64 12.69 -4.69
C LEU A 55 1.92 13.11 -3.25
N GLN A 56 1.91 14.43 -2.98
CA GLN A 56 2.38 15.00 -1.71
C GLN A 56 1.66 14.43 -0.48
N ARG A 57 0.36 14.11 -0.58
CA ARG A 57 -0.39 13.48 0.52
C ARG A 57 0.17 12.12 0.94
N ALA A 58 0.62 11.31 -0.02
CA ALA A 58 1.21 10.00 0.24
C ALA A 58 2.66 10.15 0.70
N ILE A 59 3.43 11.02 0.04
CA ILE A 59 4.81 11.35 0.44
C ILE A 59 4.86 11.78 1.90
N LYS A 60 4.08 12.79 2.30
CA LYS A 60 4.08 13.31 3.67
C LYS A 60 3.67 12.27 4.71
N THR A 61 2.77 11.35 4.34
CA THR A 61 2.39 10.24 5.21
C THR A 61 3.54 9.23 5.35
N ALA A 62 4.25 8.92 4.27
CA ALA A 62 5.42 8.04 4.28
C ALA A 62 6.61 8.67 5.03
N GLU A 63 6.84 9.96 4.85
CA GLU A 63 7.88 10.73 5.55
C GLU A 63 7.62 10.78 7.07
N ALA A 64 6.37 10.82 7.52
CA ALA A 64 6.04 10.72 8.95
C ALA A 64 6.41 9.34 9.55
N ILE A 65 6.23 8.26 8.78
CA ILE A 65 6.69 6.92 9.17
C ILE A 65 8.22 6.88 9.23
N ARG A 66 8.88 7.37 8.18
CA ARG A 66 10.34 7.43 8.08
C ARG A 66 10.98 8.24 9.19
N ALA A 67 10.41 9.39 9.53
CA ALA A 67 10.88 10.27 10.60
C ALA A 67 10.69 9.69 12.01
N SER A 68 9.84 8.66 12.14
CA SER A 68 9.63 7.93 13.39
C SER A 68 10.52 6.69 13.54
N GLN A 69 11.37 6.42 12.55
CA GLN A 69 12.42 5.39 12.63
C GLN A 69 13.64 5.95 13.34
N ASP A 70 14.46 5.05 13.88
CA ASP A 70 15.82 5.40 14.29
C ASP A 70 16.50 6.12 13.11
N ASN A 71 17.37 7.10 13.38
CA ASN A 71 17.99 7.99 12.38
C ASN A 71 18.94 7.27 11.40
N ASP A 72 18.66 6.02 11.03
CA ASP A 72 19.31 5.26 9.98
C ASP A 72 19.26 6.08 8.68
N PRO A 73 20.38 6.65 8.22
CA PRO A 73 20.40 7.52 7.05
C PRO A 73 20.22 6.74 5.74
N SER A 74 20.26 5.41 5.76
CA SER A 74 20.12 4.58 4.57
C SER A 74 18.67 4.31 4.17
N LEU A 75 17.73 4.41 5.13
CA LEU A 75 16.32 4.25 4.85
C LEU A 75 15.80 5.51 4.14
N GLU A 76 15.26 5.35 2.93
CA GLU A 76 14.71 6.46 2.14
C GLU A 76 13.30 6.12 1.64
N VAL A 77 12.49 7.16 1.39
CA VAL A 77 11.16 6.98 0.81
C VAL A 77 11.28 6.90 -0.71
N THR A 78 11.05 5.72 -1.27
CA THR A 78 11.03 5.51 -2.73
C THR A 78 9.70 5.97 -3.31
N LYS A 79 9.72 7.06 -4.09
CA LYS A 79 8.54 7.73 -4.65
C LYS A 79 8.25 7.19 -6.06
N LEU A 80 7.02 6.70 -6.30
CA LEU A 80 6.67 5.99 -7.54
C LEU A 80 5.32 6.45 -8.10
N GLU A 81 5.32 6.89 -9.37
CA GLU A 81 4.09 7.23 -10.09
C GLU A 81 3.14 6.02 -10.24
N LEU A 82 3.70 4.81 -10.28
CA LEU A 82 2.94 3.56 -10.33
C LEU A 82 1.92 3.45 -9.20
N LEU A 83 2.16 4.08 -8.05
CA LEU A 83 1.30 4.04 -6.87
C LEU A 83 0.29 5.19 -6.81
N ARG A 84 0.22 6.08 -7.81
CA ARG A 84 -0.81 7.13 -7.89
C ARG A 84 -2.22 6.53 -7.90
N GLU A 85 -3.16 7.29 -7.34
CA GLU A 85 -4.58 6.95 -7.35
C GLU A 85 -5.09 6.82 -8.79
N GLN A 86 -6.28 6.24 -8.94
CA GLN A 86 -7.03 6.29 -10.18
C GLN A 86 -7.07 7.72 -10.75
N ASP A 87 -6.66 7.89 -12.01
CA ASP A 87 -6.80 9.17 -12.71
C ASP A 87 -8.28 9.40 -13.03
N PHE A 88 -8.91 10.42 -12.42
CA PHE A 88 -10.31 10.72 -12.66
C PHE A 88 -10.55 11.59 -13.89
N GLY A 89 -9.51 11.96 -14.63
CA GLY A 89 -9.62 12.75 -15.85
C GLY A 89 -10.48 14.00 -15.65
N HIS A 90 -11.53 14.12 -16.44
CA HIS A 90 -12.43 15.28 -16.41
C HIS A 90 -13.29 15.38 -15.12
N TYR A 91 -13.29 14.35 -14.27
CA TYR A 91 -14.04 14.35 -13.00
C TYR A 91 -13.24 14.85 -11.81
N GLU A 92 -11.93 15.06 -11.94
CA GLU A 92 -11.08 15.60 -10.89
C GLU A 92 -11.68 16.89 -10.28
N LYS A 93 -11.65 16.99 -8.94
CA LYS A 93 -12.24 18.07 -8.12
C LYS A 93 -13.75 18.26 -8.22
N LYS A 94 -14.48 17.45 -8.99
CA LYS A 94 -15.94 17.49 -8.98
C LYS A 94 -16.48 16.75 -7.75
N PRO A 95 -17.59 17.18 -7.15
CA PRO A 95 -18.28 16.40 -6.14
C PRO A 95 -18.55 14.98 -6.64
N PHE A 96 -18.57 14.02 -5.73
CA PHE A 96 -19.06 12.69 -6.09
C PHE A 96 -20.48 12.84 -6.66
N HIS A 97 -20.64 12.59 -7.96
CA HIS A 97 -21.93 12.77 -8.61
C HIS A 97 -22.94 11.83 -7.95
N GLU A 98 -23.96 12.40 -7.29
CA GLU A 98 -25.06 11.63 -6.74
C GLU A 98 -25.74 10.82 -7.86
N ARG A 99 -26.23 9.62 -7.53
CA ARG A 99 -27.13 8.90 -8.43
C ARG A 99 -28.36 9.77 -8.65
N SER A 100 -28.73 10.01 -9.90
CA SER A 100 -30.03 10.59 -10.19
C SER A 100 -31.11 9.68 -9.60
N LYS A 101 -32.06 10.25 -8.86
CA LYS A 101 -33.19 9.49 -8.30
C LYS A 101 -34.08 8.88 -9.40
N ASP A 102 -33.99 9.40 -10.62
CA ASP A 102 -34.85 9.05 -11.74
C ASP A 102 -34.17 8.17 -12.79
N SER A 103 -32.90 7.76 -12.57
CA SER A 103 -32.19 6.89 -13.51
C SER A 103 -31.34 5.85 -12.79
N ASN A 104 -31.29 4.62 -13.32
CA ASN A 104 -30.34 3.59 -12.87
C ASN A 104 -28.88 3.97 -13.16
N LYS A 105 -28.63 5.07 -13.88
CA LYS A 105 -27.31 5.60 -14.20
C LYS A 105 -26.79 6.45 -13.04
N THR A 106 -25.51 6.27 -12.74
CA THR A 106 -24.74 7.17 -11.87
C THR A 106 -24.65 8.55 -12.53
N GLY A 107 -24.58 9.63 -11.74
CA GLY A 107 -24.41 10.96 -12.32
C GLY A 107 -23.13 11.10 -13.15
N ARG A 108 -22.13 10.25 -12.89
CA ARG A 108 -20.94 10.09 -13.75
C ARG A 108 -21.30 9.56 -15.14
N GLU A 109 -22.09 8.50 -15.26
CA GLU A 109 -22.48 7.94 -16.56
C GLU A 109 -23.26 8.94 -17.39
N VAL A 110 -24.20 9.67 -16.75
CA VAL A 110 -24.96 10.74 -17.39
C VAL A 110 -24.02 11.84 -17.90
N TYR A 111 -23.08 12.28 -17.06
CA TYR A 111 -22.10 13.29 -17.45
C TYR A 111 -21.22 12.82 -18.61
N SER A 112 -20.72 11.58 -18.54
CA SER A 112 -19.89 10.98 -19.57
C SER A 112 -20.61 10.91 -20.90
N GLU A 113 -21.86 10.46 -20.93
CA GLU A 113 -22.64 10.36 -22.16
C GLU A 113 -22.83 11.71 -22.84
N ALA A 114 -23.06 12.76 -22.04
CA ALA A 114 -23.26 14.11 -22.53
C ALA A 114 -21.96 14.76 -23.05
N HIS A 115 -20.80 14.48 -22.45
CA HIS A 115 -19.55 15.23 -22.69
C HIS A 115 -18.44 14.39 -23.34
N ARG A 116 -18.63 13.09 -23.59
CA ARG A 116 -17.57 12.21 -24.14
C ARG A 116 -17.04 12.62 -25.51
N MET A 117 -17.81 13.42 -26.26
CA MET A 117 -17.42 13.93 -27.57
C MET A 117 -16.80 15.34 -27.50
N ASP A 118 -16.75 15.95 -26.31
CA ASP A 118 -16.19 17.29 -26.15
C ASP A 118 -14.67 17.26 -26.36
N PRO A 119 -14.09 18.26 -27.05
CA PRO A 119 -12.65 18.37 -27.19
C PRO A 119 -11.94 18.38 -25.83
N GLY A 120 -10.97 17.47 -25.65
CA GLY A 120 -10.19 17.37 -24.41
C GLY A 120 -10.86 16.59 -23.28
N PHE A 121 -12.03 15.96 -23.52
CA PHE A 121 -12.60 15.03 -22.55
C PHE A 121 -11.66 13.84 -22.31
N LYS A 122 -11.35 13.60 -21.04
CA LYS A 122 -10.58 12.44 -20.58
C LYS A 122 -11.43 11.68 -19.58
N ASP A 123 -11.81 10.45 -19.93
CA ASP A 123 -12.50 9.57 -19.00
C ASP A 123 -11.55 9.06 -17.92
N VAL A 124 -12.13 8.49 -16.87
CA VAL A 124 -11.38 7.93 -15.73
C VAL A 124 -10.58 6.71 -16.19
N GLU A 125 -9.39 6.57 -15.61
CA GLU A 125 -8.53 5.43 -15.80
C GLU A 125 -9.27 4.09 -15.61
N SER A 126 -9.06 3.19 -16.56
CA SER A 126 -9.70 1.87 -16.56
C SER A 126 -9.15 0.95 -15.46
N LYS A 127 -9.97 0.00 -15.02
CA LYS A 127 -9.57 -1.05 -14.08
C LYS A 127 -8.37 -1.86 -14.58
N GLU A 128 -8.28 -2.09 -15.89
CA GLU A 128 -7.17 -2.84 -16.49
C GLU A 128 -5.87 -2.03 -16.48
N SER A 129 -5.94 -0.71 -16.67
CA SER A 129 -4.78 0.17 -16.53
C SER A 129 -4.21 0.14 -15.11
N MET A 130 -5.08 0.33 -14.10
CA MET A 130 -4.67 0.24 -12.70
C MET A 130 -4.07 -1.14 -12.35
N LYS A 131 -4.69 -2.22 -12.83
CA LYS A 131 -4.18 -3.59 -12.66
C LYS A 131 -2.77 -3.73 -13.24
N ARG A 132 -2.53 -3.30 -14.48
CA ARG A 132 -1.19 -3.35 -15.11
C ARG A 132 -0.14 -2.54 -14.34
N ARG A 133 -0.50 -1.36 -13.83
CA ARG A 133 0.42 -0.57 -12.99
C ARG A 133 0.79 -1.30 -11.71
N MET A 134 -0.17 -1.96 -11.06
CA MET A 134 0.07 -2.74 -9.85
C MET A 134 0.88 -4.01 -10.12
N GLU A 135 0.64 -4.70 -11.24
CA GLU A 135 1.47 -5.83 -11.68
C GLU A 135 2.91 -5.38 -11.95
N THR A 136 3.09 -4.25 -12.61
CA THR A 136 4.40 -3.64 -12.84
C THR A 136 5.09 -3.31 -11.52
N PHE A 137 4.38 -2.68 -10.59
CA PHE A 137 4.92 -2.38 -9.26
C PHE A 137 5.36 -3.65 -8.52
N VAL A 138 4.50 -4.67 -8.46
CA VAL A 138 4.83 -5.93 -7.79
C VAL A 138 6.05 -6.58 -8.42
N ASN A 139 6.09 -6.70 -9.75
CA ASN A 139 7.17 -7.38 -10.45
C ASN A 139 8.51 -6.63 -10.37
N LYS A 140 8.51 -5.29 -10.39
CA LYS A 140 9.74 -4.51 -10.36
C LYS A 140 10.25 -4.22 -8.95
N HIS A 141 9.34 -3.95 -8.00
CA HIS A 141 9.71 -3.40 -6.70
C HIS A 141 9.46 -4.32 -5.51
N LEU A 142 8.51 -5.26 -5.60
CA LEU A 142 8.14 -6.09 -4.44
C LEU A 142 8.68 -7.51 -4.53
N ILE A 143 8.67 -8.11 -5.72
CA ILE A 143 8.90 -9.55 -5.90
C ILE A 143 10.28 -9.98 -5.40
N HIS A 144 11.32 -9.21 -5.71
CA HIS A 144 12.69 -9.55 -5.35
C HIS A 144 12.88 -9.51 -3.83
N LEU A 145 12.17 -8.61 -3.13
CA LEU A 145 12.22 -8.48 -1.67
C LEU A 145 11.58 -9.67 -0.93
N LEU A 146 10.75 -10.48 -1.63
CA LEU A 146 10.18 -11.69 -1.05
C LEU A 146 11.19 -12.84 -0.94
N TYR A 147 12.29 -12.79 -1.70
CA TYR A 147 13.23 -13.90 -1.87
C TYR A 147 14.64 -13.64 -1.33
N ILE A 148 14.92 -12.43 -0.83
CA ILE A 148 16.31 -12.01 -0.56
C ILE A 148 16.93 -12.58 0.73
N ASP A 149 16.19 -13.21 1.65
CA ASP A 149 16.73 -13.53 2.98
C ASP A 149 16.55 -14.98 3.44
N GLU A 150 17.43 -15.90 3.01
CA GLU A 150 17.68 -17.13 3.80
C GLU A 150 18.66 -16.88 4.96
N ASP A 151 19.55 -15.88 4.86
CA ASP A 151 20.62 -15.61 5.83
C ASP A 151 20.34 -14.46 6.82
N ASN A 152 19.22 -13.77 6.70
CA ASN A 152 18.94 -12.55 7.46
C ASN A 152 17.91 -12.82 8.56
N LEU A 153 18.39 -12.80 9.80
CA LEU A 153 17.64 -13.14 11.02
C LEU A 153 16.49 -12.17 11.37
N ASN A 154 16.29 -11.09 10.61
CA ASN A 154 15.27 -10.08 10.91
C ASN A 154 14.15 -10.09 9.87
N ASP A 155 12.94 -10.47 10.28
CA ASP A 155 11.70 -10.42 9.49
C ASP A 155 11.47 -8.99 8.93
N PRO A 156 11.81 -8.69 7.65
CA PRO A 156 11.87 -7.32 7.18
C PRO A 156 10.46 -6.74 7.06
N THR A 157 10.28 -5.48 7.47
CA THR A 157 9.01 -4.76 7.31
C THR A 157 9.06 -3.80 6.12
N ILE A 158 8.07 -3.91 5.23
CA ILE A 158 7.92 -3.03 4.06
C ILE A 158 6.64 -2.21 4.23
N ALA A 159 6.73 -0.89 4.05
CA ALA A 159 5.57 0.00 3.95
C ALA A 159 5.31 0.40 2.50
N ILE A 160 4.04 0.40 2.09
CA ILE A 160 3.58 0.94 0.81
C ILE A 160 2.46 1.96 1.11
N VAL A 161 2.75 3.24 0.90
CA VAL A 161 1.83 4.34 1.17
C VAL A 161 1.21 4.85 -0.14
N ALA A 162 -0.10 4.67 -0.30
CA ALA A 162 -0.82 5.02 -1.52
C ALA A 162 -2.26 5.50 -1.22
N HIS A 163 -3.22 5.13 -2.08
CA HIS A 163 -4.59 5.67 -2.11
C HIS A 163 -5.64 4.56 -2.12
N GLY A 164 -6.88 4.88 -1.77
CA GLY A 164 -7.88 3.85 -1.47
C GLY A 164 -8.21 2.92 -2.64
N ILE A 165 -8.41 3.45 -3.85
CA ILE A 165 -8.81 2.62 -5.00
C ILE A 165 -7.61 1.82 -5.49
N ILE A 166 -6.46 2.46 -5.66
CA ILE A 166 -5.25 1.77 -6.13
C ILE A 166 -4.77 0.69 -5.16
N LEU A 167 -4.93 0.87 -3.84
CA LEU A 167 -4.61 -0.16 -2.85
C LEU A 167 -5.50 -1.40 -2.96
N ASN A 168 -6.76 -1.25 -3.34
CA ASN A 168 -7.62 -2.39 -3.63
C ASN A 168 -7.12 -3.18 -4.85
N HIS A 169 -6.63 -2.48 -5.88
CA HIS A 169 -6.00 -3.13 -7.02
C HIS A 169 -4.69 -3.82 -6.65
N LEU A 170 -3.84 -3.16 -5.86
CA LEU A 170 -2.58 -3.72 -5.37
C LEU A 170 -2.82 -5.01 -4.57
N TRP A 171 -3.76 -4.96 -3.63
CA TRP A 171 -4.15 -6.12 -2.84
C TRP A 171 -4.55 -7.31 -3.70
N ARG A 172 -5.40 -7.11 -4.71
CA ARG A 172 -5.83 -8.19 -5.62
C ARG A 172 -4.69 -8.76 -6.43
N VAL A 173 -3.74 -7.92 -6.87
CA VAL A 173 -2.54 -8.40 -7.57
C VAL A 173 -1.68 -9.22 -6.64
N ILE A 174 -1.43 -8.76 -5.41
CA ILE A 174 -0.66 -9.49 -4.40
C ILE A 174 -1.34 -10.82 -4.07
N LEU A 175 -2.63 -10.82 -3.75
CA LEU A 175 -3.39 -12.01 -3.38
C LEU A 175 -3.30 -13.10 -4.46
N ARG A 176 -3.38 -12.72 -5.75
CA ARG A 176 -3.25 -13.65 -6.88
C ARG A 176 -1.85 -14.23 -7.07
N ARG A 177 -0.83 -13.73 -6.35
CA ARG A 177 0.52 -14.33 -6.35
C ARG A 177 0.64 -15.51 -5.38
N PHE A 178 -0.35 -15.75 -4.53
CA PHE A 178 -0.32 -16.83 -3.54
C PHE A 178 -1.33 -17.91 -3.89
N ASN A 179 -0.96 -19.17 -3.64
CA ASN A 179 -1.90 -20.28 -3.69
C ASN A 179 -2.99 -20.05 -2.63
N PRO A 180 -4.30 -20.08 -2.98
CA PRO A 180 -5.38 -19.84 -2.02
C PRO A 180 -5.35 -20.74 -0.78
N LYS A 181 -4.81 -21.96 -0.89
CA LYS A 181 -4.65 -22.88 0.26
C LYS A 181 -3.63 -22.39 1.30
N ASN A 182 -2.71 -21.52 0.88
CA ASN A 182 -1.65 -20.96 1.69
C ASN A 182 -1.97 -19.53 2.15
N VAL A 183 -3.20 -19.06 1.89
CA VAL A 183 -3.70 -17.77 2.39
C VAL A 183 -4.55 -18.02 3.64
N SER A 184 -4.20 -17.35 4.72
CA SER A 184 -4.90 -17.44 6.00
C SER A 184 -5.33 -16.06 6.50
N ILE A 185 -6.38 -16.05 7.32
CA ILE A 185 -6.96 -14.85 7.90
C ILE A 185 -6.73 -14.91 9.42
N GLY A 186 -6.25 -13.83 10.01
CA GLY A 186 -6.13 -13.69 11.46
C GLY A 186 -7.49 -13.76 12.16
N PRO A 187 -7.53 -14.14 13.45
CA PRO A 187 -8.78 -14.34 14.17
C PRO A 187 -9.64 -13.07 14.24
N ASP A 188 -9.01 -11.90 14.28
CA ASP A 188 -9.68 -10.61 14.47
C ASP A 188 -10.07 -9.91 13.15
N VAL A 189 -9.89 -10.57 12.01
CA VAL A 189 -10.24 -10.02 10.70
C VAL A 189 -11.65 -10.48 10.31
N PRO A 190 -12.61 -9.56 10.13
CA PRO A 190 -13.96 -9.91 9.71
C PRO A 190 -13.96 -10.69 8.40
N ARG A 191 -14.70 -11.80 8.34
CA ARG A 191 -14.87 -12.56 7.10
C ARG A 191 -15.83 -11.81 6.18
N SER A 192 -15.36 -11.50 4.97
CA SER A 192 -16.18 -10.89 3.94
C SER A 192 -16.98 -11.97 3.19
N GLU A 193 -18.29 -11.80 3.10
CA GLU A 193 -19.16 -12.66 2.27
C GLU A 193 -18.83 -12.56 0.78
N ARG A 194 -18.16 -11.48 0.36
CA ARG A 194 -17.79 -11.23 -1.04
C ARG A 194 -16.44 -11.84 -1.44
N GLY A 195 -15.77 -12.55 -0.53
CA GLY A 195 -14.43 -13.09 -0.75
C GLY A 195 -13.31 -12.14 -0.32
N LEU A 196 -12.09 -12.68 -0.31
CA LEU A 196 -10.88 -11.99 0.17
C LEU A 196 -10.44 -10.85 -0.74
N GLU A 197 -10.85 -10.85 -2.00
CA GLU A 197 -10.56 -9.83 -3.01
C GLU A 197 -11.21 -8.47 -2.69
N TYR A 198 -12.15 -8.44 -1.73
CA TYR A 198 -12.97 -7.30 -1.35
C TYR A 198 -12.91 -7.05 0.15
N LEU A 199 -11.82 -6.41 0.58
CA LEU A 199 -11.56 -6.07 1.99
C LEU A 199 -12.33 -4.82 2.49
N GLY A 200 -13.10 -4.17 1.63
CA GLY A 200 -13.90 -2.99 1.99
C GLY A 200 -13.20 -1.66 1.68
N GLY A 201 -13.63 -0.61 2.38
CA GLY A 201 -13.07 0.74 2.23
C GLY A 201 -11.82 0.95 3.08
N TRP A 202 -11.02 1.94 2.69
CA TRP A 202 -9.80 2.33 3.39
C TRP A 202 -10.05 3.64 4.12
N SER A 203 -9.81 3.70 5.42
CA SER A 203 -9.79 4.97 6.16
C SER A 203 -8.48 5.72 5.90
N ASN A 204 -8.46 7.04 6.06
CA ASN A 204 -7.20 7.79 6.01
C ASN A 204 -6.23 7.29 7.08
N THR A 205 -4.98 7.00 6.70
CA THR A 205 -3.97 6.29 7.51
C THR A 205 -4.35 4.89 8.01
N GLY A 206 -5.50 4.37 7.58
CA GLY A 206 -5.84 2.97 7.79
C GLY A 206 -4.94 2.07 6.96
N TYR A 207 -4.54 0.92 7.52
CA TYR A 207 -3.61 0.02 6.85
C TYR A 207 -4.02 -1.45 6.91
N LEU A 208 -3.59 -2.21 5.88
CA LEU A 208 -3.65 -3.66 5.82
C LEU A 208 -2.31 -4.20 6.29
N ASP A 209 -2.33 -5.11 7.26
CA ASP A 209 -1.14 -5.76 7.81
C ASP A 209 -1.07 -7.20 7.33
N LEU A 210 -0.01 -7.53 6.61
CA LEU A 210 0.23 -8.85 6.02
C LEU A 210 1.51 -9.46 6.60
N GLY A 211 1.44 -10.74 6.97
CA GLY A 211 2.61 -11.56 7.23
C GLY A 211 2.85 -12.51 6.07
N ILE A 212 4.07 -12.55 5.56
CA ILE A 212 4.48 -13.47 4.50
C ILE A 212 5.66 -14.30 5.02
N LYS A 213 5.55 -15.64 4.91
CA LYS A 213 6.55 -16.56 5.44
C LYS A 213 6.80 -17.74 4.48
N PRO A 214 8.03 -18.26 4.40
CA PRO A 214 8.28 -19.52 3.73
C PRO A 214 7.43 -20.65 4.30
N ILE A 215 6.98 -21.55 3.42
CA ILE A 215 6.37 -22.82 3.77
C ILE A 215 7.53 -23.78 4.00
N GLN A 216 7.73 -24.23 5.23
CA GLN A 216 8.67 -25.30 5.50
C GLN A 216 8.15 -26.58 4.85
N GLU A 217 8.89 -27.13 3.89
CA GLU A 217 8.62 -28.48 3.40
C GLU A 217 8.82 -29.46 4.55
N VAL A 218 7.80 -30.25 4.87
CA VAL A 218 7.96 -31.39 5.76
C VAL A 218 8.84 -32.39 5.01
N SER A 219 10.08 -32.56 5.47
CA SER A 219 10.98 -33.58 4.93
C SER A 219 10.26 -34.93 4.95
N PRO A 220 10.28 -35.73 3.87
CA PRO A 220 9.76 -37.08 3.94
C PRO A 220 10.52 -37.83 5.03
N SER A 221 9.81 -38.28 6.06
CA SER A 221 10.33 -39.19 7.07
C SER A 221 11.08 -40.32 6.37
N LYS A 222 12.34 -40.54 6.76
CA LYS A 222 13.21 -41.62 6.26
C LYS A 222 12.43 -42.93 6.10
N VAL A 223 12.04 -43.26 4.87
CA VAL A 223 11.65 -44.61 4.50
C VAL A 223 12.94 -45.36 4.19
N GLY A 224 13.01 -46.59 4.69
CA GLY A 224 14.21 -47.39 4.85
C GLY A 224 15.09 -47.53 3.60
N SER A 225 16.38 -47.62 3.90
CA SER A 225 17.48 -48.05 3.05
C SER A 225 17.24 -49.39 2.32
N MET A 226 17.67 -49.46 1.05
CA MET A 226 18.54 -50.48 0.40
C MET A 226 18.24 -50.58 -1.13
N PRO A 227 19.17 -51.05 -1.99
CA PRO A 227 20.48 -50.47 -2.34
C PRO A 227 20.63 -50.19 -3.85
N SER A 228 21.77 -49.56 -4.17
CA SER A 228 22.27 -49.07 -5.46
C SER A 228 22.24 -50.02 -6.66
N VAL A 229 22.02 -49.44 -7.85
CA VAL A 229 22.62 -49.91 -9.11
C VAL A 229 23.25 -48.72 -9.83
N LEU A 230 24.51 -48.92 -10.22
CA LEU A 230 25.40 -48.02 -10.95
C LEU A 230 24.85 -47.65 -12.33
N ASP A 231 25.12 -46.43 -12.80
CA ASP A 231 25.79 -46.29 -14.10
C ASP A 231 26.45 -44.91 -14.32
N ASN A 232 27.41 -44.95 -15.23
CA ASN A 232 28.64 -44.18 -15.32
C ASN A 232 28.57 -42.98 -16.30
N GLN A 233 29.47 -42.00 -16.12
CA GLN A 233 30.04 -41.09 -17.15
C GLN A 233 29.09 -40.03 -17.77
N SER A 234 29.48 -38.82 -18.18
CA SER A 234 30.72 -38.03 -18.11
C SER A 234 30.42 -36.60 -18.64
N ASN A 235 31.32 -35.69 -18.29
CA ASN A 235 31.78 -34.53 -19.06
C ASN A 235 31.16 -33.13 -18.89
N VAL A 236 32.09 -32.20 -18.72
CA VAL A 236 31.97 -30.77 -18.43
C VAL A 236 31.98 -29.98 -19.73
N GLN A 237 31.04 -29.05 -19.91
CA GLN A 237 31.37 -27.81 -20.63
C GLN A 237 30.45 -26.66 -20.23
N GLY A 238 31.08 -25.61 -19.69
CA GLY A 238 30.43 -24.42 -19.21
C GLY A 238 29.80 -23.60 -20.33
N THR A 239 28.56 -23.20 -20.10
CA THR A 239 28.03 -21.92 -20.53
C THR A 239 27.24 -21.36 -19.36
N VAL A 240 27.69 -20.24 -18.78
CA VAL A 240 26.90 -19.51 -17.79
C VAL A 240 25.74 -18.87 -18.56
N LYS A 241 24.63 -19.60 -18.66
CA LYS A 241 23.35 -19.03 -19.07
C LYS A 241 22.73 -18.39 -17.84
N LEU A 242 22.63 -17.06 -17.87
CA LEU A 242 21.72 -16.31 -17.00
C LEU A 242 20.31 -16.94 -17.13
N PRO A 243 19.66 -17.35 -16.03
CA PRO A 243 18.37 -17.98 -16.13
C PRO A 243 17.35 -16.97 -16.66
N ASN A 244 16.67 -17.37 -17.74
CA ASN A 244 15.47 -16.71 -18.23
C ASN A 244 14.45 -16.71 -17.08
N TYR A 245 14.21 -15.54 -16.49
CA TYR A 245 13.15 -15.34 -15.52
C TYR A 245 11.80 -15.49 -16.23
N ALA A 246 11.31 -16.73 -16.30
CA ALA A 246 9.92 -16.99 -16.57
C ALA A 246 9.11 -16.38 -15.42
N VAL A 247 8.53 -15.22 -15.71
CA VAL A 247 7.64 -14.46 -14.85
C VAL A 247 6.35 -15.25 -14.70
N ASP A 248 6.30 -16.25 -13.84
CA ASP A 248 5.01 -16.75 -13.35
C ASP A 248 5.18 -17.51 -12.04
N ARG A 249 4.44 -16.99 -11.03
CA ARG A 249 4.10 -17.62 -9.75
C ARG A 249 5.18 -17.58 -8.65
N VAL A 250 4.88 -16.83 -7.59
CA VAL A 250 5.53 -16.95 -6.26
C VAL A 250 5.22 -18.32 -5.60
N GLU A 251 4.52 -19.21 -6.30
CA GLU A 251 3.39 -19.96 -5.74
C GLU A 251 3.71 -21.28 -5.04
N ALA A 252 4.94 -21.75 -4.91
CA ALA A 252 5.18 -23.02 -4.22
C ALA A 252 5.59 -22.87 -2.75
N THR A 253 6.27 -21.78 -2.39
CA THR A 253 7.12 -21.78 -1.19
C THR A 253 6.74 -20.74 -0.15
N MET A 254 5.71 -19.92 -0.36
CA MET A 254 5.35 -18.84 0.57
C MET A 254 3.87 -18.91 0.99
N SER A 255 3.62 -18.59 2.26
CA SER A 255 2.30 -18.42 2.86
C SER A 255 2.00 -16.94 3.10
N LEU A 256 0.73 -16.57 3.01
CA LEU A 256 0.23 -15.22 3.26
C LEU A 256 -0.77 -15.26 4.41
N LYS A 257 -0.55 -14.40 5.41
CA LYS A 257 -1.49 -14.21 6.53
C LYS A 257 -1.97 -12.77 6.56
N ILE A 258 -3.27 -12.57 6.45
CA ILE A 258 -3.91 -11.27 6.66
C ILE A 258 -4.05 -11.06 8.17
N LYS A 259 -3.25 -10.19 8.77
CA LYS A 259 -3.24 -9.95 10.22
C LYS A 259 -4.33 -8.98 10.66
N SER A 260 -4.53 -7.89 9.92
CA SER A 260 -5.59 -6.91 10.19
C SER A 260 -5.97 -6.15 8.92
N VAL A 261 -7.24 -5.80 8.77
CA VAL A 261 -7.77 -5.04 7.62
C VAL A 261 -8.18 -3.64 8.09
N ASN A 262 -7.71 -2.61 7.40
CA ASN A 262 -8.01 -1.20 7.71
C ASN A 262 -7.80 -0.85 9.20
N ASN A 263 -6.68 -1.31 9.78
CA ASN A 263 -6.33 -1.03 11.17
C ASN A 263 -6.15 0.48 11.38
N MET A 264 -6.78 1.00 12.45
CA MET A 264 -6.75 2.41 12.85
C MET A 264 -6.44 2.58 14.34
N ASP A 265 -5.75 1.64 14.97
CA ASP A 265 -5.48 1.66 16.41
C ASP A 265 -4.71 2.92 16.84
N HIS A 266 -3.82 3.42 15.98
CA HIS A 266 -3.10 4.69 16.17
C HIS A 266 -4.01 5.92 16.23
N LEU A 267 -5.24 5.82 15.71
CA LEU A 267 -6.22 6.90 15.73
C LEU A 267 -7.12 6.88 16.97
N LYS A 268 -7.01 5.86 17.84
CA LYS A 268 -7.79 5.80 19.08
C LYS A 268 -7.60 7.10 19.89
N GLY A 269 -8.72 7.72 20.25
CA GLY A 269 -8.76 9.00 20.96
C GLY A 269 -8.28 10.23 20.17
N LEU A 270 -7.91 10.12 18.89
CA LEU A 270 -7.62 11.29 18.06
C LEU A 270 -8.94 12.02 17.76
N LYS A 271 -9.03 13.29 18.15
CA LYS A 271 -10.16 14.16 17.81
C LYS A 271 -9.72 15.21 16.80
N LYS A 272 -10.56 15.48 15.81
CA LYS A 272 -10.34 16.58 14.88
C LYS A 272 -10.46 17.91 15.63
N THR A 273 -9.51 18.82 15.40
CA THR A 273 -9.51 20.15 16.02
C THR A 273 -10.77 20.91 15.64
N ARG A 274 -11.45 21.48 16.64
CA ARG A 274 -12.71 22.22 16.48
C ARG A 274 -12.52 23.55 15.73
N GLY A 275 -13.64 24.17 15.33
CA GLY A 275 -13.64 25.48 14.68
C GLY A 275 -13.12 25.46 13.24
N GLY A 276 -13.24 24.32 12.53
CA GLY A 276 -12.78 24.17 11.14
C GLY A 276 -11.27 24.01 10.96
N LEU A 277 -10.46 24.36 11.96
CA LEU A 277 -8.99 24.32 11.90
C LEU A 277 -8.44 22.94 11.53
N GLY A 278 -9.07 21.86 12.00
CA GLY A 278 -8.64 20.50 11.67
C GLY A 278 -8.79 20.15 10.20
N SER A 279 -9.74 20.77 9.50
CA SER A 279 -10.06 20.54 8.09
C SER A 279 -9.32 21.46 7.13
N LEU A 280 -8.66 22.51 7.63
CA LEU A 280 -7.88 23.42 6.80
C LEU A 280 -6.62 22.73 6.26
N LYS A 281 -6.18 23.19 5.09
CA LYS A 281 -4.88 22.83 4.50
C LYS A 281 -3.79 23.05 5.53
N HIS A 282 -2.95 22.05 5.73
CA HIS A 282 -1.79 22.19 6.60
C HIS A 282 -0.76 23.13 5.97
N ASP A 283 -0.32 24.10 6.77
CA ASP A 283 0.75 25.02 6.43
C ASP A 283 1.99 24.70 7.27
N SER A 284 3.03 24.19 6.61
CA SER A 284 4.28 23.78 7.26
C SER A 284 5.09 24.96 7.81
N THR A 285 4.76 26.20 7.43
CA THR A 285 5.39 27.41 7.98
C THR A 285 4.78 27.79 9.34
N GLN A 286 3.60 27.26 9.68
CA GLN A 286 2.97 27.52 10.96
C GLN A 286 3.77 26.88 12.09
N ARG A 287 4.25 27.74 12.98
CA ARG A 287 5.03 27.35 14.15
C ARG A 287 4.11 26.71 15.19
N THR A 288 4.49 25.53 15.69
CA THR A 288 3.79 24.92 16.82
C THR A 288 3.97 25.76 18.07
N MET A 289 2.98 25.75 18.97
CA MET A 289 3.07 26.46 20.26
C MET A 289 4.34 26.07 21.04
N TYR A 290 4.76 24.81 20.96
CA TYR A 290 6.00 24.31 21.55
C TYR A 290 7.27 24.98 21.03
N SER A 291 7.29 25.40 19.76
CA SER A 291 8.44 26.13 19.20
C SER A 291 8.63 27.53 19.80
N PHE A 292 7.55 28.14 20.31
CA PHE A 292 7.64 29.39 21.08
C PHE A 292 8.25 29.16 22.48
N PHE A 293 7.96 28.01 23.10
CA PHE A 293 8.45 27.70 24.45
C PHE A 293 9.87 27.11 24.47
N LYS A 294 10.34 26.49 23.38
CA LYS A 294 11.71 25.95 23.29
C LYS A 294 12.82 27.02 23.31
N LYS A 295 12.49 28.30 23.11
CA LYS A 295 13.47 29.42 23.09
C LYS A 295 13.84 29.99 24.46
N ARG A 296 13.34 29.43 25.57
CA ARG A 296 13.83 29.74 26.93
C ARG A 296 14.74 28.63 27.42
N LYS A 297 15.94 28.51 26.85
CA LYS A 297 17.09 28.03 27.64
C LYS A 297 17.84 29.26 28.11
N LEU A 298 17.90 29.38 29.44
CA LEU A 298 18.55 30.42 30.21
C LEU A 298 19.98 30.63 29.73
N GLY A 299 20.34 31.89 29.48
CA GLY A 299 21.73 32.35 29.55
C GLY A 299 22.15 32.50 31.00
#